data_AF-A0A1H9L3C5-F1
#
_entry.id   AF-A0A1H9L3C5-F1
#
_cell.length_a   1.000
_cell.length_b   1.000
_cell.length_c   1.000
_cell.angle_alpha   90.00
_cell.angle_beta   90.00
_cell.angle_gamma   90.00
#
_symmetry.space_group_name_H-M   'P 1'
#
loop_
_entity.id
_entity.type
_entity.pdbx_description
1 polymer ?
#
loop_
_entity_poly.entity_id
_entity_poly.type
_entity_poly.pdbx_seq_one_letter_code
_entity_poly.pdbx_strand_id
1 'polypeptide(L)'
;MKKRGFTLVEMLVVLFVIGLLTLLLIPNLSSQREKAIEKTDSAIIRVVEDQYQLYLLNEGGTDSGNVSEVLGDMESKDYITTDQSKAYTEAIDRAKNDGE
;
A
#
# COMPACT_ATOMS: atom_id res chain seq x y z
N MET A 1 40.02 -29.17 29.06
CA MET A 1 39.47 -29.30 27.69
C MET A 1 39.79 -28.03 26.91
N LYS A 2 40.58 -28.11 25.83
CA LYS A 2 40.75 -26.97 24.90
C LYS A 2 39.47 -26.80 24.11
N LYS A 3 38.73 -25.71 24.34
CA LYS A 3 37.62 -25.34 23.46
C LYS A 3 38.21 -24.86 22.15
N ARG A 4 37.84 -25.50 21.03
CA ARG A 4 38.12 -24.98 19.69
C ARG A 4 37.21 -23.76 19.51
N GLY A 5 37.80 -22.58 19.50
CA GLY A 5 37.11 -21.32 19.28
C GLY A 5 36.76 -21.15 17.79
N PHE A 6 35.67 -20.43 17.55
CA PHE A 6 35.25 -20.02 16.21
C PHE A 6 36.40 -19.29 15.50
N THR A 7 36.65 -19.62 14.23
CA THR A 7 37.76 -18.98 13.49
C THR A 7 37.27 -17.72 12.77
N LEU A 8 38.15 -16.75 12.56
CA LEU A 8 37.83 -15.55 11.77
C LEU A 8 37.46 -15.90 10.32
N VAL A 9 38.10 -16.92 9.76
CA VAL A 9 37.82 -17.42 8.41
C VAL A 9 36.38 -17.95 8.31
N GLU A 10 35.93 -18.64 9.35
CA GLU A 10 34.57 -19.18 9.41
C GLU A 10 33.51 -18.05 9.47
N MET A 11 33.78 -16.98 10.22
CA MET A 11 32.92 -15.78 10.20
C MET A 11 32.94 -15.06 8.85
N LEU A 12 34.09 -15.02 8.17
CA LEU A 12 34.22 -14.41 6.85
C LEU A 12 33.37 -15.15 5.80
N VAL A 13 33.46 -16.49 5.78
CA VAL A 13 32.65 -17.31 4.86
C VAL A 13 31.16 -17.17 5.16
N VAL A 14 30.77 -17.10 6.44
CA VAL A 14 29.36 -16.88 6.82
C VAL A 14 28.84 -15.53 6.34
N LEU A 15 29.59 -14.44 6.56
CA LEU A 15 29.21 -13.11 6.07
C LEU A 15 29.17 -13.04 4.54
N PHE A 16 30.07 -13.75 3.86
CA PHE A 16 30.06 -13.87 2.41
C PHE A 16 28.78 -14.54 1.90
N VAL A 17 28.39 -15.68 2.49
CA VAL A 17 27.16 -16.38 2.11
C VAL A 17 25.91 -15.54 2.42
N ILE A 18 25.84 -14.90 3.60
CA ILE A 18 24.74 -13.98 3.95
C ILE A 18 24.66 -12.83 2.94
N GLY A 19 25.79 -12.24 2.56
CA GLY A 19 25.86 -11.17 1.56
C GLY A 19 25.33 -11.58 0.19
N LEU A 20 25.62 -12.80 -0.26
CA LEU A 20 25.05 -13.33 -1.52
C LEU A 20 23.53 -13.54 -1.42
N LEU A 21 23.05 -14.06 -0.28
CA LEU A 21 21.61 -14.28 -0.06
C LEU A 21 20.84 -12.97 0.02
N THR A 22 21.36 -11.95 0.73
CA THR A 22 20.71 -10.64 0.85
C THR A 22 20.60 -9.93 -0.50
N LEU A 23 21.62 -10.06 -1.36
CA LEU A 23 21.62 -9.48 -2.71
C LEU A 23 20.47 -10.01 -3.57
N LEU A 24 20.13 -11.30 -3.44
CA LEU A 24 19.01 -11.92 -4.15
C LEU A 24 17.65 -11.64 -3.48
N LEU A 25 17.63 -11.51 -2.16
CA LEU A 25 16.40 -11.32 -1.38
C LEU A 25 15.85 -9.89 -1.47
N ILE A 26 16.69 -8.87 -1.35
CA ILE A 26 16.28 -7.45 -1.35
C ILE A 26 15.46 -7.05 -2.59
N PRO A 27 15.89 -7.32 -3.84
CA PRO A 27 15.11 -6.92 -5.02
C PRO A 27 13.75 -7.64 -5.09
N ASN A 28 13.71 -8.90 -4.67
CA ASN A 28 12.48 -9.69 -4.64
C ASN A 28 11.51 -9.16 -3.56
N LEU A 29 12.01 -8.80 -2.38
CA LEU A 29 11.20 -8.22 -1.31
C LEU A 29 10.68 -6.81 -1.66
N SER A 30 11.50 -5.97 -2.30
CA SER A 30 11.11 -4.61 -2.70
C SER A 30 9.93 -4.64 -3.67
N SER A 31 10.01 -5.45 -4.73
CA SER A 31 8.93 -5.58 -5.73
C SER A 31 7.66 -6.22 -5.17
N GLN A 32 7.77 -7.13 -4.19
CA GLN A 32 6.59 -7.67 -3.49
C GLN A 32 5.91 -6.62 -2.62
N ARG A 33 6.68 -5.76 -1.96
CA ARG A 33 6.15 -4.66 -1.15
C ARG A 33 5.37 -3.66 -2.01
N GLU A 34 5.91 -3.30 -3.17
CA GLU A 34 5.27 -2.40 -4.13
C GLU A 34 3.91 -2.94 -4.61
N LYS A 35 3.87 -4.21 -5.06
CA LYS A 35 2.61 -4.88 -5.44
C LYS A 35 1.60 -4.96 -4.29
N ALA A 36 2.07 -5.11 -3.05
CA ALA A 36 1.19 -5.10 -1.89
C ALA A 36 0.59 -3.71 -1.64
N ILE A 37 1.35 -2.64 -1.87
CA ILE A 37 0.86 -1.26 -1.81
C ILE A 37 -0.17 -1.02 -2.91
N GLU A 38 0.12 -1.34 -4.18
CA GLU A 38 -0.85 -1.21 -5.28
C GLU A 38 -2.16 -1.95 -5.01
N LYS A 39 -2.07 -3.18 -4.48
CA LYS A 39 -3.25 -3.97 -4.13
C LYS A 39 -4.05 -3.33 -2.99
N THR A 40 -3.36 -2.74 -2.02
CA THR A 40 -4.00 -2.02 -0.91
C THR A 40 -4.71 -0.78 -1.42
N ASP A 41 -4.05 0.00 -2.29
CA ASP A 41 -4.60 1.21 -2.91
C ASP A 41 -5.84 0.90 -3.75
N SER A 42 -5.78 -0.15 -4.58
CA SER A 42 -6.95 -0.59 -5.35
C SER A 42 -8.11 -1.02 -4.44
N ALA A 43 -7.84 -1.66 -3.31
CA ALA A 43 -8.87 -2.04 -2.36
C ALA A 43 -9.52 -0.82 -1.70
N ILE A 44 -8.72 0.19 -1.33
CA ILE A 44 -9.21 1.44 -0.74
C ILE A 44 -10.09 2.19 -1.74
N ILE A 45 -9.63 2.31 -2.99
CA ILE A 45 -10.39 2.93 -4.08
C ILE A 45 -11.76 2.26 -4.23
N ARG A 46 -11.80 0.93 -4.33
CA ARG A 46 -13.06 0.17 -4.45
C ARG A 46 -13.99 0.37 -3.27
N VAL A 47 -13.47 0.34 -2.04
CA VAL A 47 -14.30 0.54 -0.85
C VAL A 47 -14.97 1.91 -0.86
N VAL A 48 -14.22 2.96 -1.21
CA VAL A 48 -14.77 4.33 -1.27
C VAL A 48 -15.72 4.49 -2.45
N GLU A 49 -15.44 3.86 -3.59
CA GLU A 49 -16.38 3.81 -4.73
C GLU A 49 -17.69 3.09 -4.38
N ASP A 50 -17.63 1.99 -3.62
CA ASP A 50 -18.82 1.29 -3.13
C ASP A 50 -19.62 2.19 -2.18
N GLN A 51 -18.95 2.91 -1.26
CA GLN A 51 -19.62 3.90 -0.40
C GLN A 51 -20.22 5.05 -1.21
N TYR A 52 -19.56 5.46 -2.28
CA TYR A 52 -20.08 6.48 -3.19
C TYR A 52 -21.37 6.02 -3.87
N GLN A 53 -21.43 4.77 -4.34
CA GLN A 53 -22.65 4.20 -4.91
C GLN A 53 -23.80 4.16 -3.89
N LEU A 54 -23.50 3.81 -2.63
CA LEU A 54 -24.50 3.83 -1.56
C LEU A 54 -24.99 5.25 -1.26
N TYR A 55 -24.07 6.21 -1.24
CA TYR A 55 -24.38 7.64 -1.11
C TYR A 55 -25.34 8.10 -2.22
N LEU A 56 -25.04 7.80 -3.48
CA LEU A 56 -25.91 8.15 -4.61
C LEU A 56 -27.31 7.54 -4.50
N LEU A 57 -27.38 6.27 -4.08
CA LEU A 57 -28.63 5.54 -3.91
C LEU A 57 -29.52 6.14 -2.82
N ASN A 58 -28.92 6.51 -1.68
CA ASN A 58 -29.65 7.01 -0.52
C ASN A 58 -30.09 8.47 -0.67
N GLU A 59 -29.24 9.30 -1.26
CA GLU A 59 -29.46 10.74 -1.36
C GLU A 59 -30.25 11.14 -2.63
N GLY A 60 -30.68 10.17 -3.44
CA GLY A 60 -31.41 10.41 -4.69
C GLY A 60 -30.55 11.11 -5.76
N GLY A 61 -29.22 11.04 -5.62
CA GLY A 61 -28.25 11.76 -6.41
C GLY A 61 -28.22 11.28 -7.86
N THR A 62 -28.85 12.04 -8.74
CA THR A 62 -28.82 11.82 -10.21
C THR A 62 -27.60 12.49 -10.85
N ASP A 63 -26.79 13.23 -10.10
CA ASP A 63 -25.71 14.06 -10.67
C ASP A 63 -24.66 14.46 -9.62
N SER A 64 -24.01 13.49 -8.98
CA SER A 64 -22.72 13.76 -8.33
C SER A 64 -21.63 13.33 -9.29
N GLY A 65 -20.63 14.18 -9.50
CA GLY A 65 -19.59 13.99 -10.47
C GLY A 65 -18.63 12.85 -10.11
N ASN A 66 -17.34 13.14 -10.15
CA ASN A 66 -16.32 12.17 -9.73
C ASN A 66 -16.40 11.96 -8.19
N VAL A 67 -16.07 10.75 -7.71
CA VAL A 67 -15.91 10.45 -6.27
C VAL A 67 -15.13 11.55 -5.54
N SER A 68 -14.07 12.08 -6.17
CA SER A 68 -13.22 13.12 -5.58
C SER A 68 -13.94 14.44 -5.27
N GLU A 69 -15.04 14.75 -5.96
CA GLU A 69 -15.81 15.98 -5.76
C GLU A 69 -16.74 15.90 -4.56
N VAL A 70 -17.13 14.68 -4.16
CA VAL A 70 -18.10 14.43 -3.11
C VAL A 70 -17.51 13.85 -1.83
N LEU A 71 -16.20 13.54 -1.80
CA LEU A 71 -15.52 13.00 -0.62
C LEU A 71 -15.82 13.81 0.66
N GLY A 72 -15.86 15.14 0.56
CA GLY A 72 -16.16 16.00 1.70
C GLY A 72 -17.61 15.90 2.21
N ASP A 73 -18.58 15.71 1.30
CA ASP A 73 -19.98 15.50 1.70
C ASP A 73 -20.18 14.08 2.25
N MET A 74 -19.54 13.09 1.65
CA MET A 74 -19.54 11.71 2.14
C MET A 74 -18.91 11.58 3.54
N GLU A 75 -17.85 12.34 3.83
CA GLU A 75 -17.25 12.43 5.17
C GLU A 75 -18.19 13.14 6.15
N SER A 76 -18.84 14.23 5.72
CA SER A 76 -19.77 14.98 6.57
C SER A 76 -21.05 14.21 6.90
N LYS A 77 -21.47 13.30 6.02
CA LYS A 77 -22.65 12.44 6.18
C LYS A 77 -22.31 11.03 6.70
N ASP A 78 -21.10 10.83 7.22
CA ASP A 78 -20.63 9.56 7.83
C ASP A 78 -20.65 8.33 6.89
N TYR A 79 -20.61 8.51 5.57
CA TYR A 79 -20.46 7.39 4.61
C TYR A 79 -19.02 6.87 4.57
N ILE A 80 -18.05 7.73 4.84
CA ILE A 80 -16.62 7.40 4.91
C ILE A 80 -15.98 8.14 6.08
N THR A 81 -14.86 7.62 6.57
CA THR A 81 -14.06 8.29 7.59
C THR A 81 -13.04 9.25 6.97
N THR A 82 -12.53 10.20 7.76
CA THR A 82 -11.41 11.08 7.38
C THR A 82 -10.20 10.29 6.90
N ASP A 83 -9.90 9.15 7.54
CA ASP A 83 -8.78 8.30 7.18
C ASP A 83 -8.99 7.63 5.81
N GLN A 84 -10.22 7.22 5.50
CA GLN A 84 -10.57 6.66 4.18
C GLN A 84 -10.49 7.72 3.08
N SER A 85 -10.96 8.95 3.35
CA SER A 85 -10.88 10.08 2.41
C SER A 85 -9.42 10.44 2.06
N LYS A 86 -8.55 10.51 3.08
CA LYS A 86 -7.11 10.72 2.89
C LYS A 86 -6.46 9.57 2.13
N ALA A 87 -6.71 8.33 2.56
CA ALA A 87 -6.10 7.17 1.94
C ALA A 87 -6.53 6.99 0.47
N TYR A 88 -7.77 7.35 0.14
CA TYR A 88 -8.25 7.41 -1.24
C TYR A 88 -7.50 8.44 -2.07
N THR A 89 -7.35 9.66 -1.55
CA THR A 89 -6.63 10.73 -2.24
C THR A 89 -5.17 10.32 -2.51
N GLU A 90 -4.50 9.77 -1.49
CA GLU A 90 -3.14 9.28 -1.63
C GLU A 90 -3.01 8.11 -2.63
N ALA A 91 -3.98 7.18 -2.63
CA ALA A 91 -4.01 6.06 -3.57
C ALA A 91 -4.18 6.54 -5.02
N ILE A 92 -5.02 7.55 -5.25
CA ILE A 92 -5.22 8.17 -6.56
C ILE A 92 -3.96 8.95 -7.00
N ASP A 93 -3.29 9.65 -6.10
CA ASP A 93 -2.06 10.38 -6.41
C ASP A 93 -0.91 9.42 -6.74
N ARG A 94 -0.78 8.30 -6.01
CA ARG A 94 0.18 7.23 -6.37
C ARG A 94 -0.12 6.65 -7.75
N ALA A 95 -1.38 6.31 -8.02
CA ALA A 95 -1.80 5.77 -9.32
C ALA A 95 -1.53 6.72 -10.50
N LYS A 96 -1.56 8.05 -10.30
CA LYS A 96 -1.19 9.04 -11.33
C LYS A 96 0.32 9.07 -11.58
N ASN A 97 1.12 8.98 -10.53
CA ASN A 97 2.58 9.05 -10.62
C ASN A 97 3.21 7.78 -11.22
N ASP A 98 2.54 6.63 -11.09
CA ASP A 98 3.00 5.36 -11.67
C ASP A 98 2.67 5.23 -13.17
N GLY A 99 1.85 6.15 -13.70
CA GLY A 99 1.41 6.18 -15.10
C GLY A 99 2.22 7.10 -16.04
N GLU A 100 3.21 7.84 -15.53
CA GLU A 100 4.19 8.64 -16.29
C GLU A 100 5.55 7.94 -16.40
#